data_AF-A0A819PBQ3-F1
#
_entry.id   AF-A0A819PBQ3-F1
#
_cell.length_a   1.000
_cell.length_b   1.000
_cell.length_c   1.000
_cell.angle_alpha   90.00
_cell.angle_beta   90.00
_cell.angle_gamma   90.00
#
_symmetry.space_group_name_H-M   'P 1'
#
loop_
_entity.id
_entity.type
_entity.pdbx_description
1 polymer ?
#
loop_
_entity_poly.entity_id
_entity_poly.type
_entity_poly.pdbx_seq_one_letter_code
_entity_poly.pdbx_strand_id
1 'polypeptide(L)'
;MYPHLQSRSFHEPAEKNMAGFEEFVRQYNINETFATKLRGLHGYEIVFICDDSGSMKTPIGSVSGSGRQQSTRWEELKKTVSIVVDLASTVDPDGVDLYFLNRKPLLHVHSSKELIPTFAIPPNGATPIVRVLRQVLQDKKQEIQKRKLLIVIATDGIPTDDNGQSNTHEFYQVLARERIPIDRVPVTIMACTDDEKCMSYLNDWDRAIPNLDVVDNYESEKEEILAIQGKSFPFSFGDYVVKVLMGGIDSWFDMLDEQKVPLNG
;
A
#
# COMPACT_ATOMS: atom_id res chain seq x y z
N MET A 1 -26.13 -27.08 30.46
CA MET A 1 -24.76 -27.61 30.49
C MET A 1 -24.07 -27.07 29.25
N TYR A 2 -23.45 -25.90 29.37
CA TYR A 2 -22.81 -25.18 28.25
C TYR A 2 -21.34 -25.62 28.18
N PRO A 3 -20.81 -26.05 27.02
CA PRO A 3 -19.40 -26.32 26.90
C PRO A 3 -18.61 -25.00 26.95
N HIS A 4 -17.57 -25.02 27.77
CA HIS A 4 -16.65 -23.94 28.05
C HIS A 4 -16.07 -23.32 26.77
N LEU A 5 -16.35 -22.03 26.56
CA LEU A 5 -15.50 -21.15 25.76
C LEU A 5 -14.14 -21.08 26.44
N GLN A 6 -13.15 -21.79 25.90
CA GLN A 6 -11.76 -21.52 26.22
C GLN A 6 -11.44 -20.12 25.73
N SER A 7 -11.24 -19.20 26.67
CA SER A 7 -10.63 -17.90 26.43
C SER A 7 -9.30 -18.12 25.72
N ARG A 8 -9.15 -17.62 24.49
CA ARG A 8 -7.84 -17.49 23.86
C ARG A 8 -6.97 -16.68 24.80
N SER A 9 -5.93 -17.30 25.35
CA SER A 9 -4.89 -16.60 26.10
C SER A 9 -4.27 -15.55 25.20
N PHE A 10 -4.19 -14.30 25.67
CA PHE A 10 -3.29 -13.30 25.12
C PHE A 10 -1.87 -13.89 25.17
N HIS A 11 -1.40 -14.42 24.05
CA HIS A 11 -0.01 -14.87 23.89
C HIS A 11 0.86 -13.62 23.81
N GLU A 12 1.92 -13.55 24.61
CA GLU A 12 2.95 -12.52 24.52
C GLU A 12 3.52 -12.42 23.08
N PRO A 13 3.38 -11.28 22.38
CA PRO A 13 4.05 -11.08 21.09
C PRO A 13 5.36 -10.28 21.20
N ALA A 14 5.84 -9.96 22.41
CA ALA A 14 6.56 -8.69 22.59
C ALA A 14 8.07 -8.68 22.23
N GLU A 15 8.83 -9.76 22.40
CA GLU A 15 10.30 -9.65 22.27
C GLU A 15 10.87 -10.08 20.91
N LYS A 16 10.40 -11.20 20.34
CA LYS A 16 10.91 -11.70 19.04
C LYS A 16 10.52 -10.82 17.86
N ASN A 17 9.30 -10.29 17.87
CA ASN A 17 8.80 -9.41 16.80
C ASN A 17 9.51 -8.05 16.83
N MET A 18 9.91 -7.59 18.02
CA MET A 18 10.59 -6.29 18.18
C MET A 18 12.02 -6.31 17.64
N ALA A 19 12.79 -7.39 17.86
CA ALA A 19 14.12 -7.53 17.27
C ALA A 19 14.11 -7.58 15.74
N GLY A 20 13.11 -8.27 15.15
CA GLY A 20 12.92 -8.31 13.70
C GLY A 20 12.55 -6.95 13.12
N PHE A 21 11.68 -6.21 13.82
CA PHE A 21 11.30 -4.85 13.47
C PHE A 21 12.48 -3.87 13.52
N GLU A 22 13.30 -3.91 14.58
CA GLU A 22 14.50 -3.08 14.71
C GLU A 22 15.55 -3.38 13.63
N GLU A 23 15.74 -4.66 13.30
CA GLU A 23 16.59 -5.06 12.18
C GLU A 23 16.10 -4.46 10.86
N PHE A 24 14.79 -4.55 10.62
CA PHE A 24 14.17 -4.02 9.42
C PHE A 24 14.32 -2.50 9.30
N VAL A 25 14.03 -1.77 10.39
CA VAL A 25 14.21 -0.31 10.47
C VAL A 25 15.64 0.07 10.11
N ARG A 26 16.63 -0.64 10.66
CA ARG A 26 18.05 -0.42 10.36
C ARG A 26 18.41 -0.79 8.92
N GLN A 27 17.90 -1.92 8.40
CA GLN A 27 18.19 -2.39 7.05
C GLN A 27 17.69 -1.40 5.98
N TYR A 28 16.50 -0.82 6.18
CA TYR A 28 15.87 0.08 5.23
C TYR A 28 16.10 1.57 5.52
N ASN A 29 16.90 1.89 6.55
CA ASN A 29 17.20 3.25 7.01
C ASN A 29 15.93 4.07 7.32
N ILE A 30 14.93 3.42 7.92
CA ILE A 30 13.68 4.08 8.33
C ILE A 30 14.01 5.05 9.46
N ASN A 31 13.57 6.31 9.30
CA ASN A 31 13.71 7.35 10.29
C ASN A 31 12.97 6.99 11.60
N GLU A 32 13.52 7.38 12.74
CA GLU A 32 12.96 7.03 14.06
C GLU A 32 11.51 7.48 14.26
N THR A 33 11.14 8.66 13.75
CA THR A 33 9.76 9.18 13.81
C THR A 33 8.83 8.29 12.98
N PHE A 34 9.26 7.90 11.78
CA PHE A 34 8.51 7.01 10.89
C PHE A 34 8.33 5.63 11.54
N ALA A 35 9.40 5.05 12.07
CA ALA A 35 9.37 3.76 12.77
C ALA A 35 8.46 3.78 14.01
N THR A 36 8.48 4.88 14.77
CA THR A 36 7.63 5.05 15.96
C THR A 36 6.15 5.10 15.58
N LYS A 37 5.81 5.87 14.55
CA LYS A 37 4.44 5.99 14.05
C LYS A 37 3.93 4.71 13.37
N LEU A 38 4.81 3.96 12.70
CA LEU A 38 4.48 2.68 12.07
C LEU A 38 3.88 1.66 13.06
N ARG A 39 4.18 1.77 14.36
CA ARG A 39 3.52 0.95 15.39
C ARG A 39 2.00 1.13 15.42
N GLY A 40 1.47 2.24 14.91
CA GLY A 40 0.04 2.48 14.73
C GLY A 40 -0.64 1.52 13.75
N LEU A 41 0.14 0.81 12.93
CA LEU A 41 -0.33 -0.26 12.05
C LEU A 41 -0.73 -1.53 12.83
N HIS A 42 -0.31 -1.67 14.10
CA HIS A 42 -0.64 -2.83 14.91
C HIS A 42 -2.15 -3.04 15.02
N GLY A 43 -2.59 -4.25 14.71
CA GLY A 43 -4.00 -4.65 14.75
C GLY A 43 -4.80 -4.28 13.49
N TYR A 44 -4.17 -3.76 12.44
CA TYR A 44 -4.76 -3.74 11.11
C TYR A 44 -4.67 -5.12 10.46
N GLU A 45 -5.66 -5.45 9.64
CA GLU A 45 -5.50 -6.39 8.52
C GLU A 45 -4.92 -5.61 7.34
N ILE A 46 -3.92 -6.17 6.65
CA ILE A 46 -3.30 -5.51 5.49
C ILE A 46 -3.63 -6.27 4.21
N VAL A 47 -4.26 -5.57 3.26
CA VAL A 47 -4.54 -6.08 1.91
C VAL A 47 -3.84 -5.21 0.87
N PHE A 48 -3.16 -5.84 -0.08
CA PHE A 48 -2.71 -5.21 -1.32
C PHE A 48 -3.61 -5.62 -2.49
N ILE A 49 -4.07 -4.64 -3.27
CA ILE A 49 -4.62 -4.85 -4.60
C ILE A 49 -3.51 -4.49 -5.60
N CYS A 50 -2.91 -5.51 -6.19
CA CYS A 50 -1.81 -5.41 -7.13
C CYS A 50 -2.32 -5.35 -8.57
N ASP A 51 -2.08 -4.23 -9.23
CA ASP A 51 -2.28 -4.11 -10.67
C ASP A 51 -1.31 -5.00 -11.43
N ASP A 52 -1.87 -6.02 -12.08
CA ASP A 52 -1.15 -6.91 -12.97
C ASP A 52 -1.70 -6.82 -14.40
N SER A 53 -2.20 -5.64 -14.80
CA SER A 53 -2.70 -5.35 -16.14
C SER A 53 -1.58 -5.17 -17.18
N GLY A 54 -1.95 -5.10 -18.46
CA GLY A 54 -0.98 -4.96 -19.54
C GLY A 54 -0.11 -3.68 -19.46
N SER A 55 -0.64 -2.57 -18.93
CA SER A 55 0.06 -1.28 -18.83
C SER A 55 1.25 -1.33 -17.87
N MET A 56 1.23 -2.22 -16.88
CA MET A 56 2.31 -2.40 -15.91
C MET A 56 3.63 -2.90 -16.53
N LYS A 57 3.63 -3.32 -17.81
CA LYS A 57 4.86 -3.61 -18.58
C LYS A 57 5.63 -2.36 -19.03
N THR A 58 5.05 -1.18 -18.86
CA THR A 58 5.64 0.08 -19.31
C THR A 58 6.95 0.34 -18.53
N PRO A 59 8.06 0.67 -19.22
CA PRO A 59 9.29 1.12 -18.58
C PRO A 59 9.07 2.43 -17.80
N ILE A 60 9.73 2.59 -16.66
CA ILE A 60 9.79 3.82 -15.87
C ILE A 60 11.13 4.51 -16.11
N GLY A 61 11.11 5.83 -16.26
CA GLY A 61 12.29 6.68 -16.33
C GLY A 61 12.79 6.97 -17.75
N SER A 62 13.32 8.17 -17.94
CA SER A 62 13.86 8.64 -19.22
C SER A 62 15.17 7.93 -19.60
N VAL A 63 15.31 7.54 -20.87
CA VAL A 63 16.53 6.97 -21.46
C VAL A 63 17.69 7.97 -21.34
N SER A 64 18.42 7.93 -20.24
CA SER A 64 19.60 8.77 -20.02
C SER A 64 20.84 7.89 -19.96
N GLY A 65 21.32 7.52 -21.16
CA GLY A 65 22.73 7.32 -21.55
C GLY A 65 23.62 6.33 -20.78
N SER A 66 23.16 5.72 -19.69
CA SER A 66 23.88 4.71 -18.94
C SER A 66 23.07 3.43 -19.01
N GLY A 67 23.71 2.30 -19.32
CA GLY A 67 23.08 0.97 -19.50
C GLY A 67 22.44 0.38 -18.24
N ARG A 68 21.76 1.20 -17.42
CA ARG A 68 20.86 0.76 -16.37
C ARG A 68 19.68 0.05 -17.04
N GLN A 69 19.44 -1.17 -16.58
CA GLN A 69 18.27 -1.95 -16.93
C GLN A 69 17.02 -1.12 -16.59
N GLN A 70 16.18 -0.85 -17.59
CA GLN A 70 14.94 -0.13 -17.39
C GLN A 70 14.05 -0.93 -16.43
N SER A 71 13.72 -0.35 -15.28
CA SER A 71 12.67 -0.87 -14.41
C SER A 71 11.33 -0.68 -15.11
N THR A 72 10.40 -1.61 -14.92
CA THR A 72 9.00 -1.41 -15.35
C THR A 72 8.16 -1.05 -14.15
N ARG A 73 6.94 -0.55 -14.38
CA ARG A 73 5.93 -0.32 -13.35
C ARG A 73 5.65 -1.57 -12.51
N TRP A 74 5.66 -2.73 -13.16
CA TRP A 74 5.59 -4.03 -12.49
C TRP A 74 6.77 -4.32 -11.57
N GLU A 75 8.01 -3.99 -12.00
CA GLU A 75 9.19 -4.20 -11.15
C GLU A 75 9.16 -3.29 -9.90
N GLU A 76 8.68 -2.06 -10.02
CA GLU A 76 8.49 -1.16 -8.88
C GLU A 76 7.45 -1.72 -7.89
N LEU A 77 6.27 -2.11 -8.39
CA LEU A 77 5.25 -2.75 -7.58
C LEU A 77 5.81 -3.97 -6.84
N LYS A 78 6.49 -4.88 -7.55
CA LYS A 78 7.08 -6.08 -6.95
C LYS A 78 8.06 -5.75 -5.83
N LYS A 79 8.93 -4.76 -6.05
CA LYS A 79 9.92 -4.33 -5.05
C LYS A 79 9.22 -3.80 -3.80
N THR A 80 8.28 -2.86 -3.96
CA THR A 80 7.60 -2.25 -2.82
C THR A 80 6.76 -3.27 -2.06
N VAL A 81 5.95 -4.07 -2.75
CA VAL A 81 5.12 -5.11 -2.11
C VAL A 81 5.96 -6.16 -1.39
N SER A 82 7.11 -6.57 -1.96
CA SER A 82 8.01 -7.52 -1.27
C SER A 82 8.54 -6.96 0.05
N ILE A 83 8.92 -5.68 0.07
CA ILE A 83 9.44 -5.02 1.27
C ILE A 83 8.31 -4.85 2.30
N VAL A 84 7.10 -4.49 1.84
CA VAL A 84 5.93 -4.39 2.70
C VAL A 84 5.58 -5.74 3.33
N VAL A 85 5.59 -6.84 2.58
CA VAL A 85 5.31 -8.18 3.12
C VAL A 85 6.32 -8.55 4.20
N ASP A 86 7.62 -8.32 3.97
CA ASP A 86 8.65 -8.61 4.96
C ASP A 86 8.51 -7.69 6.19
N LEU A 87 8.13 -6.42 6.02
CA LEU A 87 7.85 -5.48 7.11
C LEU A 87 6.62 -5.90 7.92
N ALA A 88 5.50 -6.12 7.23
CA ALA A 88 4.23 -6.51 7.82
C ALA A 88 4.39 -7.77 8.65
N SER A 89 5.22 -8.72 8.20
CA SER A 89 5.51 -9.95 8.96
C SER A 89 6.22 -9.72 10.30
N THR A 90 6.77 -8.53 10.54
CA THR A 90 7.33 -8.13 11.84
C THR A 90 6.30 -7.50 12.79
N VAL A 91 5.17 -7.00 12.27
CA VAL A 91 4.17 -6.20 13.01
C VAL A 91 2.75 -6.81 13.01
N ASP A 92 2.43 -7.63 12.02
CA ASP A 92 1.17 -8.35 11.83
C ASP A 92 1.43 -9.86 11.75
N PRO A 93 1.03 -10.63 12.78
CA PRO A 93 1.24 -12.07 12.78
C PRO A 93 0.36 -12.83 11.78
N ASP A 94 -0.69 -12.22 11.21
CA ASP A 94 -1.61 -12.89 10.27
C ASP A 94 -1.17 -12.79 8.80
N GLY A 95 -0.11 -12.02 8.54
CA GLY A 95 0.45 -11.82 7.20
C GLY A 95 -0.33 -10.83 6.35
N VAL A 96 0.08 -10.70 5.09
CA VAL A 96 -0.54 -9.78 4.12
C VAL A 96 -1.31 -10.57 3.08
N ASP A 97 -2.48 -10.06 2.72
CA ASP A 97 -3.29 -10.60 1.64
C ASP A 97 -3.04 -9.82 0.34
N LEU A 98 -2.71 -10.54 -0.74
CA LEU A 98 -2.50 -9.95 -2.07
C LEU A 98 -3.61 -10.37 -3.01
N TYR A 99 -4.41 -9.42 -3.44
CA TYR A 99 -5.38 -9.55 -4.52
C TYR A 99 -4.76 -9.00 -5.79
N PHE A 100 -4.94 -9.70 -6.91
CA PHE A 100 -4.47 -9.25 -8.21
C PHE A 100 -5.66 -8.94 -9.10
N LEU A 101 -5.51 -8.01 -10.05
CA LEU A 101 -6.60 -7.63 -10.94
C LEU A 101 -7.01 -8.78 -11.89
N ASN A 102 -6.04 -9.55 -12.38
CA ASN A 102 -6.19 -10.53 -13.46
C ASN A 102 -5.81 -11.97 -13.06
N ARG A 103 -5.54 -12.24 -11.77
CA ARG A 103 -5.25 -13.60 -11.26
C ARG A 103 -5.79 -13.82 -9.85
N LYS A 104 -5.72 -15.06 -9.39
CA LYS A 104 -6.20 -15.45 -8.05
C LYS A 104 -5.40 -14.76 -6.95
N PRO A 105 -6.04 -14.43 -5.81
CA PRO A 105 -5.35 -13.85 -4.68
C PRO A 105 -4.40 -14.87 -4.03
N LEU A 106 -3.40 -14.33 -3.33
CA LEU A 106 -2.49 -15.05 -2.45
C LEU A 106 -2.69 -14.49 -1.04
N LEU A 107 -3.19 -15.31 -0.13
CA LEU A 107 -3.62 -14.88 1.21
C LEU A 107 -2.59 -15.30 2.26
N HIS A 108 -2.53 -14.58 3.38
CA HIS A 108 -1.67 -14.87 4.54
C HIS A 108 -0.19 -15.00 4.18
N VAL A 109 0.34 -14.03 3.44
CA VAL A 109 1.74 -14.04 3.03
C VAL A 109 2.62 -13.46 4.13
N HIS A 110 3.65 -14.22 4.54
CA HIS A 110 4.55 -13.87 5.63
C HIS A 110 6.01 -13.66 5.19
N SER A 111 6.29 -13.80 3.89
CA SER A 111 7.61 -13.49 3.35
C SER A 111 7.55 -13.16 1.87
N SER A 112 8.39 -12.20 1.46
CA SER A 112 8.64 -11.89 0.05
C SER A 112 9.05 -13.12 -0.78
N LYS A 113 9.65 -14.14 -0.16
CA LYS A 113 10.00 -15.41 -0.82
C LYS A 113 8.77 -16.14 -1.39
N GLU A 114 7.63 -16.02 -0.74
CA GLU A 114 6.37 -16.63 -1.19
C GLU A 114 5.80 -15.91 -2.42
N LEU A 115 6.24 -14.68 -2.68
CA LEU A 115 5.81 -13.90 -3.83
C LEU A 115 6.55 -14.30 -5.12
N ILE A 116 7.71 -14.95 -5.02
CA ILE A 116 8.56 -15.28 -6.19
C ILE A 116 7.77 -16.00 -7.31
N PRO A 117 6.97 -17.06 -7.03
CA PRO A 117 6.24 -17.76 -8.08
C PRO A 117 5.16 -16.89 -8.73
N THR A 118 4.42 -16.10 -7.95
CA THR A 118 3.34 -15.27 -8.51
C THR A 118 3.89 -14.09 -9.31
N PHE A 119 5.00 -13.51 -8.86
CA PHE A 119 5.68 -12.39 -9.52
C PHE A 119 6.51 -12.78 -10.75
N ALA A 120 6.80 -14.07 -10.92
CA ALA A 120 7.36 -14.60 -12.17
C ALA A 120 6.35 -14.56 -13.34
N ILE A 121 5.05 -14.46 -13.05
CA ILE A 121 4.00 -14.34 -14.08
C ILE A 121 3.90 -12.86 -14.50
N PRO A 122 4.19 -12.52 -15.78
CA PRO A 122 4.16 -11.14 -16.24
C PRO A 122 2.73 -10.59 -16.24
N PRO A 123 2.56 -9.27 -16.09
CA PRO A 123 1.24 -8.66 -16.01
C PRO A 123 0.61 -8.57 -17.42
N ASN A 124 -0.70 -8.78 -17.46
CA ASN A 124 -1.52 -8.83 -18.66
C ASN A 124 -3.02 -8.66 -18.32
N GLY A 125 -3.78 -8.07 -19.23
CA GLY A 125 -5.23 -7.87 -19.07
C GLY A 125 -5.62 -6.41 -18.89
N ALA A 126 -6.88 -6.21 -18.52
CA ALA A 126 -7.46 -4.90 -18.21
C ALA A 126 -7.12 -4.48 -16.76
N THR A 127 -7.69 -3.36 -16.31
CA THR A 127 -7.46 -2.78 -14.98
C THR A 127 -8.75 -2.77 -14.12
N PRO A 128 -9.37 -3.94 -13.83
CA PRO A 128 -10.64 -4.08 -13.12
C PRO A 128 -10.58 -3.81 -11.61
N ILE A 129 -10.03 -2.65 -11.22
CA ILE A 129 -9.86 -2.24 -9.80
C ILE A 129 -11.20 -2.25 -9.07
N VAL A 130 -12.27 -1.73 -9.68
CA VAL A 130 -13.61 -1.66 -9.07
C VAL A 130 -14.11 -3.06 -8.68
N ARG A 131 -13.95 -4.04 -9.56
CA ARG A 131 -14.36 -5.43 -9.32
C ARG A 131 -13.59 -6.03 -8.15
N VAL A 132 -12.26 -5.87 -8.16
CA VAL A 132 -11.39 -6.46 -7.13
C VAL A 132 -11.54 -5.75 -5.79
N LEU A 133 -11.70 -4.43 -5.77
CA LEU A 133 -11.94 -3.69 -4.52
C LEU A 133 -13.27 -4.12 -3.87
N ARG A 134 -14.35 -4.27 -4.65
CA ARG A 134 -15.62 -4.81 -4.14
C ARG A 134 -15.46 -6.25 -3.64
N GLN A 135 -14.66 -7.07 -4.33
CA GLN A 135 -14.34 -8.42 -3.87
C GLN A 135 -13.63 -8.38 -2.49
N VAL A 136 -12.59 -7.56 -2.33
CA VAL A 136 -11.86 -7.41 -1.05
C VAL A 136 -12.82 -6.99 0.07
N LEU A 137 -13.65 -5.97 -0.16
CA LEU A 137 -14.61 -5.48 0.84
C LEU A 137 -15.61 -6.59 1.26
N GLN A 138 -16.03 -7.43 0.30
CA GLN A 138 -16.93 -8.54 0.56
C GLN A 138 -16.23 -9.69 1.30
N ASP A 139 -15.05 -10.10 0.86
CA ASP A 139 -14.26 -11.20 1.44
C ASP A 139 -13.82 -10.85 2.86
N LYS A 140 -13.48 -9.57 3.12
CA LYS A 140 -13.04 -9.06 4.42
C LYS A 140 -14.16 -8.49 5.29
N LYS A 141 -15.42 -8.59 4.89
CA LYS A 141 -16.57 -8.02 5.61
C LYS A 141 -16.62 -8.40 7.09
N GLN A 142 -16.29 -9.64 7.43
CA GLN A 142 -16.26 -10.10 8.83
C GLN A 142 -15.04 -9.58 9.60
N GLU A 143 -13.89 -9.45 8.93
CA GLU A 143 -12.67 -8.92 9.55
C GLU A 143 -12.79 -7.43 9.83
N ILE A 144 -13.44 -6.66 8.95
CA ILE A 144 -13.76 -5.24 9.15
C ILE A 144 -14.60 -5.02 10.43
N GLN A 145 -15.38 -6.01 10.88
CA GLN A 145 -16.11 -5.91 12.16
C GLN A 145 -15.20 -6.13 13.38
N LYS A 146 -14.16 -6.96 13.24
CA LYS A 146 -13.26 -7.35 14.34
C LYS A 146 -12.09 -6.39 14.52
N ARG A 147 -11.48 -5.96 13.41
CA ARG A 147 -10.34 -5.05 13.39
C ARG A 147 -10.44 -4.05 12.23
N LYS A 148 -9.46 -3.15 12.08
CA LYS A 148 -9.41 -2.23 10.94
C LYS A 148 -8.75 -2.93 9.74
N LEU A 149 -9.08 -2.52 8.52
CA LEU A 149 -8.58 -3.07 7.27
C LEU A 149 -7.87 -1.97 6.48
N LEU A 150 -6.56 -2.05 6.35
CA LEU A 150 -5.82 -1.20 5.42
C LEU A 150 -5.87 -1.85 4.03
N ILE A 151 -6.28 -1.11 3.02
CA ILE A 151 -6.20 -1.54 1.63
C ILE A 151 -5.21 -0.64 0.90
N VAL A 152 -4.16 -1.21 0.34
CA VAL A 152 -3.23 -0.51 -0.54
C VAL A 152 -3.53 -0.92 -1.98
N ILE A 153 -3.84 0.04 -2.86
CA ILE A 153 -4.09 -0.20 -4.28
C ILE A 153 -2.85 0.26 -5.06
N ALA A 154 -2.07 -0.67 -5.57
CA ALA A 154 -0.88 -0.38 -6.37
C ALA A 154 -1.24 -0.46 -7.87
N THR A 155 -1.28 0.67 -8.57
CA THR A 155 -1.74 0.76 -9.97
C THR A 155 -1.04 1.87 -10.74
N ASP A 156 -1.05 1.80 -12.08
CA ASP A 156 -0.43 2.78 -12.96
C ASP A 156 -1.40 3.66 -13.76
N GLY A 157 -2.71 3.58 -13.50
CA GLY A 157 -3.64 4.39 -14.29
C GLY A 157 -5.12 4.26 -13.98
N ILE A 158 -5.90 4.44 -15.05
CA ILE A 158 -7.35 4.59 -15.01
C ILE A 158 -8.00 3.21 -14.85
N PRO A 159 -8.93 3.03 -13.87
CA PRO A 159 -9.66 1.79 -13.73
C PRO A 159 -10.55 1.53 -14.95
N THR A 160 -10.64 0.27 -15.35
CA THR A 160 -11.49 -0.20 -16.44
C THR A 160 -12.41 -1.33 -15.99
N ASP A 161 -13.45 -1.65 -16.75
CA ASP A 161 -14.15 -2.92 -16.63
C ASP A 161 -13.34 -4.06 -17.28
N ASP A 162 -13.83 -5.30 -17.20
CA ASP A 162 -13.15 -6.45 -17.82
C ASP A 162 -13.11 -6.35 -19.37
N ASN A 163 -13.85 -5.41 -19.98
CA ASN A 163 -13.83 -5.12 -21.42
C ASN A 163 -12.90 -3.94 -21.79
N GLY A 164 -12.22 -3.33 -20.82
CA GLY A 164 -11.32 -2.19 -21.03
C GLY A 164 -12.01 -0.83 -21.12
N GLN A 165 -13.30 -0.72 -20.76
CA GLN A 165 -14.00 0.57 -20.69
C GLN A 165 -13.74 1.25 -19.34
N SER A 166 -13.39 2.53 -19.36
CA SER A 166 -13.14 3.28 -18.12
C SER A 166 -14.39 3.31 -17.21
N ASN A 167 -14.19 3.01 -15.93
CA ASN A 167 -15.23 3.04 -14.90
C ASN A 167 -14.79 3.87 -13.68
N THR A 168 -14.03 4.94 -13.91
CA THR A 168 -13.53 5.87 -12.87
C THR A 168 -14.63 6.41 -11.97
N HIS A 169 -15.83 6.68 -12.50
CA HIS A 169 -16.95 7.12 -11.68
C HIS A 169 -17.38 6.07 -10.67
N GLU A 170 -17.40 4.78 -11.04
CA GLU A 170 -17.70 3.70 -10.11
C GLU A 170 -16.58 3.55 -9.08
N PHE A 171 -15.32 3.72 -9.49
CA PHE A 171 -14.20 3.67 -8.55
C PHE A 171 -14.33 4.71 -7.44
N TYR A 172 -14.67 5.95 -7.80
CA TYR A 172 -15.02 7.00 -6.83
C TYR A 172 -16.14 6.56 -5.89
N GLN A 173 -17.22 5.97 -6.43
CA GLN A 173 -18.35 5.53 -5.61
C GLN A 173 -17.94 4.47 -4.59
N VAL A 174 -17.10 3.50 -4.97
CA VAL A 174 -16.63 2.48 -4.04
C VAL A 174 -15.79 3.10 -2.92
N LEU A 175 -14.82 3.95 -3.27
CA LEU A 175 -13.95 4.64 -2.31
C LEU A 175 -14.72 5.57 -1.37
N ALA A 176 -15.68 6.34 -1.89
CA ALA A 176 -16.40 7.34 -1.10
C ALA A 176 -17.60 6.79 -0.33
N ARG A 177 -18.20 5.66 -0.76
CA ARG A 177 -19.53 5.24 -0.27
C ARG A 177 -19.65 3.77 0.13
N GLU A 178 -18.80 2.87 -0.36
CA GLU A 178 -18.93 1.43 -0.11
C GLU A 178 -17.96 0.91 0.96
N ARG A 179 -16.97 1.71 1.37
CA ARG A 179 -16.12 1.44 2.54
C ARG A 179 -16.89 1.66 3.83
N ILE A 180 -17.51 0.61 4.37
CA ILE A 180 -18.42 0.72 5.51
C ILE A 180 -17.93 -0.13 6.71
N PRO A 181 -17.69 0.48 7.90
CA PRO A 181 -17.63 1.93 8.14
C PRO A 181 -16.28 2.52 7.64
N ILE A 182 -16.31 3.73 7.10
CA ILE A 182 -15.20 4.32 6.32
C ILE A 182 -13.92 4.49 7.15
N ASP A 183 -14.06 4.83 8.44
CA ASP A 183 -12.99 5.02 9.41
C ASP A 183 -12.25 3.73 9.78
N ARG A 184 -12.83 2.57 9.44
CA ARG A 184 -12.20 1.25 9.65
C ARG A 184 -11.56 0.69 8.40
N VAL A 185 -11.71 1.35 7.25
CA VAL A 185 -11.17 0.88 5.97
C VAL A 185 -10.36 1.98 5.28
N PRO A 186 -9.25 2.46 5.87
CA PRO A 186 -8.37 3.38 5.16
C PRO A 186 -7.82 2.76 3.88
N VAL A 187 -7.65 3.60 2.86
CA VAL A 187 -7.10 3.21 1.57
C VAL A 187 -5.91 4.09 1.26
N THR A 188 -4.81 3.50 0.80
CA THR A 188 -3.74 4.22 0.12
C THR A 188 -3.68 3.77 -1.33
N ILE A 189 -3.63 4.69 -2.28
CA ILE A 189 -3.37 4.42 -3.69
C ILE A 189 -1.89 4.70 -3.96
N MET A 190 -1.12 3.67 -4.27
CA MET A 190 0.29 3.77 -4.61
C MET A 190 0.44 3.82 -6.13
N ALA A 191 0.79 5.00 -6.66
CA ALA A 191 0.98 5.19 -8.08
C ALA A 191 2.27 4.52 -8.55
N CYS A 192 2.13 3.57 -9.47
CA CYS A 192 3.24 2.86 -10.11
C CYS A 192 3.53 3.45 -11.49
N THR A 193 3.61 4.79 -11.61
CA THR A 193 3.77 5.48 -12.89
C THR A 193 4.59 6.76 -12.74
N ASP A 194 5.29 7.15 -13.81
CA ASP A 194 5.91 8.46 -14.00
C ASP A 194 5.05 9.40 -14.86
N ASP A 195 3.87 8.94 -15.29
CA ASP A 195 2.86 9.76 -15.98
C ASP A 195 1.81 10.27 -14.98
N GLU A 196 2.09 11.42 -14.38
CA GLU A 196 1.22 12.13 -13.43
C GLU A 196 -0.17 12.44 -14.03
N LYS A 197 -0.28 12.62 -15.36
CA LYS A 197 -1.55 13.05 -15.97
C LYS A 197 -2.63 11.99 -15.85
N CYS A 198 -2.26 10.73 -16.00
CA CYS A 198 -3.19 9.61 -15.92
C CYS A 198 -3.77 9.43 -14.50
N MET A 199 -3.08 9.96 -13.48
CA MET A 199 -3.45 9.84 -12.07
C MET A 199 -4.00 11.13 -11.45
N SER A 200 -3.90 12.27 -12.15
CA SER A 200 -4.32 13.60 -11.66
C SER A 200 -5.74 13.70 -11.08
N TYR A 201 -6.67 12.83 -11.49
CA TYR A 201 -8.03 12.78 -10.94
C TYR A 201 -8.06 12.34 -9.47
N LEU A 202 -7.02 11.65 -9.00
CA LEU A 202 -6.90 11.16 -7.63
C LEU A 202 -6.56 12.28 -6.64
N ASN A 203 -5.87 13.34 -7.06
CA ASN A 203 -5.49 14.46 -6.19
C ASN A 203 -6.74 15.18 -5.63
N ASP A 204 -7.81 15.27 -6.44
CA ASP A 204 -9.09 15.83 -5.97
C ASP A 204 -9.80 14.87 -5.01
N TRP A 205 -9.59 13.57 -5.15
CA TRP A 205 -10.24 12.55 -4.32
C TRP A 205 -9.55 12.40 -2.99
N ASP A 206 -8.23 12.41 -2.98
CA ASP A 206 -7.36 12.44 -1.83
C ASP A 206 -7.82 13.48 -0.80
N ARG A 207 -8.00 14.72 -1.25
CA ARG A 207 -8.50 15.84 -0.42
C ARG A 207 -9.96 15.72 0.02
N ALA A 208 -10.78 14.97 -0.71
CA ALA A 208 -12.24 14.97 -0.54
C ALA A 208 -12.78 13.72 0.15
N ILE A 209 -12.09 12.59 0.05
CA ILE A 209 -12.52 11.30 0.54
C ILE A 209 -11.78 11.01 1.87
N PRO A 210 -12.49 10.85 3.00
CA PRO A 210 -11.84 10.56 4.28
C PRO A 210 -11.00 9.28 4.25
N ASN A 211 -9.85 9.30 4.92
CA ASN A 211 -8.96 8.13 5.03
C ASN A 211 -8.60 7.53 3.67
N LEU A 212 -8.42 8.40 2.67
CA LEU A 212 -7.80 8.08 1.39
C LEU A 212 -6.51 8.88 1.33
N ASP A 213 -5.46 8.26 0.84
CA ASP A 213 -4.15 8.86 0.59
C ASP A 213 -3.65 8.40 -0.79
N VAL A 214 -2.98 9.27 -1.52
CA VAL A 214 -2.40 8.98 -2.83
C VAL A 214 -0.91 9.24 -2.75
N VAL A 215 -0.11 8.18 -2.92
CA VAL A 215 1.34 8.24 -2.81
C VAL A 215 1.93 7.99 -4.18
N ASP A 216 2.79 8.90 -4.64
CA ASP A 216 3.44 8.76 -5.94
C ASP A 216 4.55 7.70 -5.92
N ASN A 217 5.23 7.51 -7.06
CA ASN A 217 6.44 6.71 -7.08
C ASN A 217 7.51 7.34 -6.16
N TYR A 218 8.46 6.54 -5.68
CA TYR A 218 9.43 6.99 -4.66
C TYR A 218 10.21 8.25 -5.05
N GLU A 219 10.62 8.38 -6.32
CA GLU A 219 11.44 9.52 -6.73
C GLU A 219 10.61 10.80 -6.80
N SER A 220 9.41 10.76 -7.37
CA SER A 220 8.46 11.88 -7.40
C SER A 220 8.06 12.30 -5.99
N GLU A 221 7.61 11.35 -5.17
CA GLU A 221 7.19 11.59 -3.77
C GLU A 221 8.30 12.25 -2.96
N LYS A 222 9.53 11.77 -3.13
CA LYS A 222 10.70 12.35 -2.46
C LYS A 222 10.97 13.78 -2.92
N GLU A 223 10.86 14.07 -4.22
CA GLU A 223 11.06 15.42 -4.74
C GLU A 223 10.03 16.40 -4.15
N GLU A 224 8.76 15.99 -4.06
CA GLU A 224 7.68 16.80 -3.49
C GLU A 224 7.87 17.05 -1.98
N ILE A 225 8.16 15.99 -1.21
CA ILE A 225 8.47 16.11 0.21
C ILE A 225 9.68 17.02 0.44
N LEU A 226 10.75 16.90 -0.35
CA LEU A 226 11.93 17.76 -0.20
C LEU A 226 11.65 19.22 -0.61
N ALA A 227 10.72 19.45 -1.54
CA ALA A 227 10.27 20.78 -1.91
C ALA A 227 9.51 21.46 -0.76
N ILE A 228 8.65 20.71 -0.06
CA ILE A 228 7.89 21.22 1.09
C ILE A 228 8.72 21.25 2.36
N GLN A 229 9.29 20.12 2.80
CA GLN A 229 9.99 19.96 4.06
C GLN A 229 11.42 20.51 4.06
N GLY A 230 12.03 20.65 2.87
CA GLY A 230 13.37 21.19 2.67
C GLY A 230 14.41 20.10 2.39
N LYS A 231 15.47 20.47 1.66
CA LYS A 231 16.48 19.56 1.09
C LYS A 231 17.20 18.63 2.08
N SER A 232 17.18 18.95 3.37
CA SER A 232 17.81 18.15 4.43
C SER A 232 16.85 17.22 5.15
N PHE A 233 15.57 17.19 4.75
CA PHE A 233 14.59 16.30 5.37
C PHE A 233 14.95 14.83 5.09
N PRO A 234 14.96 13.96 6.11
CA PRO A 234 15.28 12.55 5.93
C PRO A 234 14.10 11.84 5.26
N PHE A 235 14.33 11.30 4.07
CA PHE A 235 13.35 10.47 3.37
C PHE A 235 14.05 9.40 2.53
N SER A 236 14.19 8.23 3.13
CA SER A 236 14.73 7.01 2.51
C SER A 236 13.64 6.24 1.77
N PHE A 237 14.03 5.21 1.02
CA PHE A 237 13.06 4.27 0.46
C PHE A 237 12.29 3.50 1.54
N GLY A 238 12.91 3.27 2.71
CA GLY A 238 12.20 2.69 3.86
C GLY A 238 11.10 3.62 4.38
N ASP A 239 11.38 4.91 4.47
CA ASP A 239 10.40 5.93 4.90
C ASP A 239 9.22 6.02 3.93
N TYR A 240 9.50 5.91 2.63
CA TYR A 240 8.48 5.80 1.59
C TYR A 240 7.56 4.59 1.79
N VAL A 241 8.13 3.41 2.06
CA VAL A 241 7.33 2.21 2.36
C VAL A 241 6.44 2.42 3.58
N VAL A 242 6.94 3.10 4.61
CA VAL A 242 6.12 3.46 5.77
C VAL A 242 5.01 4.43 5.39
N LYS A 243 5.28 5.45 4.57
CA LYS A 243 4.25 6.37 4.08
C LYS A 243 3.14 5.62 3.32
N VAL A 244 3.49 4.71 2.41
CA VAL A 244 2.50 3.88 1.68
C VAL A 244 1.58 3.09 2.62
N LEU A 245 2.06 2.68 3.79
CA LEU A 245 1.26 1.96 4.77
C LEU A 245 0.45 2.89 5.70
N MET A 246 0.93 4.11 5.92
CA MET A 246 0.44 4.96 6.99
C MET A 246 -0.30 6.22 6.52
N GLY A 247 -0.17 6.65 5.26
CA GLY A 247 -0.77 7.91 4.79
C GLY A 247 -2.29 7.93 4.93
N GLY A 248 -2.98 6.85 4.56
CA GLY A 248 -4.44 6.74 4.78
C GLY A 248 -4.85 6.59 6.26
N ILE A 249 -3.88 6.36 7.17
CA ILE A 249 -4.09 6.05 8.59
C ILE A 249 -3.80 7.24 9.51
N ASP A 250 -2.66 7.92 9.29
CA ASP A 250 -2.14 9.00 10.12
C ASP A 250 -1.85 10.21 9.24
N SER A 251 -2.61 11.29 9.46
CA SER A 251 -2.55 12.52 8.69
C SER A 251 -1.17 13.19 8.71
N TRP A 252 -0.28 12.84 9.65
CA TRP A 252 1.09 13.34 9.62
C TRP A 252 1.85 12.90 8.36
N PHE A 253 1.59 11.68 7.86
CA PHE A 253 2.23 11.17 6.64
C PHE A 253 1.64 11.78 5.37
N ASP A 254 0.31 11.88 5.32
CA ASP A 254 -0.47 12.56 4.29
C ASP A 254 0.00 14.02 4.11
N MET A 255 0.27 14.72 5.21
CA MET A 255 0.73 16.12 5.15
C MET A 255 2.19 16.31 4.65
N LEU A 256 3.00 15.27 4.48
CA LEU A 256 4.45 15.40 4.23
C LEU A 256 4.80 16.13 2.92
N ASP A 257 3.98 15.96 1.89
CA ASP A 257 4.11 16.54 0.56
C ASP A 257 3.17 17.74 0.34
N GLU A 258 2.27 18.01 1.29
CA GLU A 258 1.35 19.15 1.20
C GLU A 258 1.80 20.38 2.02
N GLN A 259 2.35 20.17 3.22
CA GLN A 259 2.70 21.26 4.14
C GLN A 259 3.78 20.90 5.16
N LYS A 260 4.43 21.91 5.75
CA LYS A 260 5.46 21.68 6.77
C LYS A 260 4.92 20.90 7.97
N VAL A 261 5.60 19.80 8.32
CA VAL A 261 5.30 19.03 9.54
C VAL A 261 6.51 18.98 10.48
N PRO A 262 6.32 18.95 11.80
CA PRO A 262 7.41 18.74 12.75
C PRO A 262 7.83 17.27 12.73
N LEU A 263 9.15 17.01 12.74
CA LEU A 263 9.71 15.66 12.90
C LEU A 263 9.53 15.10 14.33
N ASN A 264 9.13 15.95 15.29
CA ASN A 264 8.94 15.56 16.68
C ASN A 264 7.43 15.43 16.96
N GLY A 265 6.92 14.21 16.91
CA GLY A 265 5.58 13.83 17.37
C GLY A 265 5.69 12.60 18.26
#